data_AF-A0A7V3GUS0-F1
#
_entry.id   AF-A0A7V3GUS0-F1
#
_cell.length_a   1.000
_cell.length_b   1.000
_cell.length_c   1.000
_cell.angle_alpha   90.00
_cell.angle_beta   90.00
_cell.angle_gamma   90.00
#
_symmetry.space_group_name_H-M   'P 1'
#
loop_
_entity.id
_entity.type
_entity.pdbx_description
1 polymer ?
#
loop_
_entity_poly.entity_id
_entity_poly.type
_entity_poly.pdbx_seq_one_letter_code
_entity_poly.pdbx_strand_id
1 'polypeptide(L)'
;MAPPDVVKRVEQLRRLINYHNYRYYVLAQPEISDEEYDLLFRELKQLEEQYPELITPDSPTQRVGAPPAEGFAKVRHPKPMLSLGNVTSPEELWAWRERFMKLLPEGTHVSYVVEPKIDGLTVVLHYENGVFTLGATRGDGYVGEDITNNLRTIRSLPLRIPLAPDGPPAPARLVVRGEAYISKAEFERFRKEQEKLGHKFTSPRNTAAGALRNLDPKVAASRPLDVYLYHIVVIEGAESPPATQWEVLHYLRDLGFPVALAWCRTFDDSEFDALADYCVNWVNEKDRLPFEVDGLVIKINELALHDVLGFVGRDPRWAIAYKYPAEQAITRLLDIVVEVGRTGVLTPRAVLEPVFLAGATISSATLHNEDYIIEKDIRIGDMVIVRRAGEVIPQVLGPVKELRTGQEKVWRMPKTCPSCGEPVVRYPGEVAYYCENTACPAQLVRRVEYFASRPAMDIEGFGPKQAKLFCEKGFIKEIA
;
A
#
# COMPACT_ATOMS: atom_id res chain seq x y z
N MET A 1 -36.65 0.46 -28.47
CA MET A 1 -36.77 -0.94 -28.03
C MET A 1 -35.98 -1.78 -29.00
N ALA A 2 -34.83 -2.28 -28.54
CA ALA A 2 -33.94 -3.10 -29.35
C ALA A 2 -34.62 -4.41 -29.82
N PRO A 3 -34.39 -4.83 -31.07
CA PRO A 3 -34.83 -6.14 -31.55
C PRO A 3 -34.25 -7.29 -30.71
N PRO A 4 -34.97 -8.42 -30.51
CA PRO A 4 -34.49 -9.56 -29.71
C PRO A 4 -33.11 -10.10 -30.14
N ASP A 5 -32.83 -10.11 -31.44
CA ASP A 5 -31.53 -10.55 -31.97
C ASP A 5 -30.39 -9.59 -31.59
N VAL A 6 -30.67 -8.29 -31.52
CA VAL A 6 -29.71 -7.28 -31.07
C VAL A 6 -29.42 -7.45 -29.58
N VAL A 7 -30.46 -7.66 -28.76
CA VAL A 7 -30.29 -7.96 -27.32
C VAL A 7 -29.38 -9.18 -27.13
N LYS A 8 -29.66 -10.26 -27.88
CA LYS A 8 -28.86 -11.49 -27.82
C LYS A 8 -27.42 -11.27 -28.29
N ARG A 9 -27.20 -10.46 -29.33
CA ARG A 9 -25.87 -10.14 -29.83
C ARG A 9 -25.06 -9.30 -28.84
N VAL A 10 -25.67 -8.28 -28.23
CA VAL A 10 -25.03 -7.46 -27.18
C VAL A 10 -24.59 -8.33 -26.00
N GLU A 11 -25.45 -9.22 -25.52
CA GLU A 11 -25.12 -10.16 -24.46
C GLU A 11 -23.98 -11.12 -24.85
N GLN A 12 -23.97 -11.59 -26.10
CA GLN A 12 -22.87 -12.43 -26.61
C GLN A 12 -21.55 -11.66 -26.68
N LEU A 13 -21.55 -10.43 -27.21
CA LEU A 13 -20.36 -9.58 -27.31
C LEU A 13 -19.78 -9.27 -25.94
N ARG A 14 -20.62 -8.94 -24.96
CA ARG A 14 -20.19 -8.73 -23.56
C ARG A 14 -19.48 -9.96 -23.00
N ARG A 15 -20.07 -11.15 -23.17
CA ARG A 15 -19.46 -12.41 -22.70
C ARG A 15 -18.13 -12.68 -23.39
N LEU A 16 -18.05 -12.55 -24.72
CA LEU A 16 -16.82 -12.79 -25.49
C LEU A 16 -15.72 -11.81 -25.09
N ILE A 17 -16.02 -10.51 -25.02
CA ILE A 17 -15.06 -9.48 -24.64
C ILE A 17 -14.55 -9.71 -23.22
N ASN A 18 -15.44 -10.04 -22.28
CA ASN A 18 -15.05 -10.34 -20.90
C ASN A 18 -14.21 -11.61 -20.80
N TYR A 19 -14.56 -12.66 -21.55
CA TYR A 19 -13.77 -13.89 -21.64
C TYR A 19 -12.37 -13.63 -22.19
N HIS A 20 -12.24 -12.88 -23.29
CA HIS A 20 -10.93 -12.56 -23.87
C HIS A 20 -10.12 -11.60 -23.00
N ASN A 21 -10.78 -10.66 -22.29
CA ASN A 21 -10.12 -9.86 -21.25
C ASN A 21 -9.55 -10.75 -20.14
N TYR A 22 -10.31 -11.75 -19.68
CA TYR A 22 -9.85 -12.70 -18.67
C TYR A 22 -8.63 -13.50 -19.18
N ARG A 23 -8.73 -14.07 -20.39
CA ARG A 23 -7.63 -14.81 -21.03
C ARG A 23 -6.37 -13.95 -21.18
N TYR A 24 -6.52 -12.70 -21.61
CA TYR A 24 -5.41 -11.77 -21.83
C TYR A 24 -4.81 -11.25 -20.51
N TYR A 25 -5.62 -10.60 -19.67
CA TYR A 25 -5.13 -9.86 -18.50
C TYR A 25 -4.96 -10.70 -17.24
N VAL A 26 -5.73 -11.77 -17.09
CA VAL A 26 -5.69 -12.60 -15.88
C VAL A 26 -4.89 -13.87 -16.09
N LEU A 27 -5.13 -14.57 -17.21
CA LEU A 27 -4.45 -15.83 -17.51
C LEU A 27 -3.16 -15.66 -18.32
N ALA A 28 -2.89 -14.48 -18.88
CA ALA A 28 -1.77 -14.22 -19.79
C ALA A 28 -1.67 -15.23 -20.95
N GLN A 29 -2.83 -15.66 -21.47
CA GLN A 29 -2.98 -16.67 -22.52
C GLN A 29 -4.05 -16.21 -23.55
N PRO A 30 -3.78 -15.16 -24.35
CA PRO A 30 -4.75 -14.67 -25.33
C PRO A 30 -5.03 -15.72 -26.42
N GLU A 31 -6.29 -15.75 -26.89
CA GLU A 31 -6.74 -16.67 -27.95
C GLU A 31 -7.02 -15.96 -29.28
N ILE A 32 -7.26 -14.66 -29.22
CA ILE A 32 -7.54 -13.81 -30.39
C ILE A 32 -6.52 -12.67 -30.42
N SER A 33 -6.30 -12.13 -31.61
CA SER A 33 -5.46 -10.94 -31.82
C SER A 33 -6.12 -9.67 -31.27
N ASP A 34 -5.31 -8.64 -31.02
CA ASP A 34 -5.80 -7.31 -30.61
C ASP A 34 -6.76 -6.71 -31.65
N GLU A 35 -6.53 -6.97 -32.95
CA GLU A 35 -7.39 -6.52 -34.05
C GLU A 35 -8.79 -7.16 -33.99
N GLU A 36 -8.85 -8.46 -33.73
CA GLU A 36 -10.11 -9.20 -33.57
C GLU A 36 -10.88 -8.74 -32.32
N TYR A 37 -10.16 -8.50 -31.22
CA TYR A 37 -10.75 -7.93 -30.00
C TYR A 37 -11.36 -6.54 -30.28
N ASP A 38 -10.61 -5.67 -30.97
CA ASP A 38 -11.05 -4.31 -31.30
C ASP A 38 -12.27 -4.31 -32.22
N LEU A 39 -12.44 -5.33 -33.07
CA LEU A 39 -13.66 -5.51 -33.86
C LEU A 39 -14.86 -5.84 -32.97
N LEU A 40 -14.72 -6.78 -32.03
CA LEU A 40 -15.78 -7.13 -31.07
C LEU A 40 -16.18 -5.90 -30.22
N PHE A 41 -15.19 -5.17 -29.72
CA PHE A 41 -15.42 -3.99 -28.88
C PHE A 41 -16.09 -2.85 -29.66
N ARG A 42 -15.65 -2.59 -30.91
CA ARG A 42 -16.29 -1.59 -31.78
C ARG A 42 -17.74 -1.95 -32.10
N GLU A 43 -18.02 -3.22 -32.38
CA GLU A 43 -19.38 -3.69 -32.63
C GLU A 43 -20.28 -3.47 -31.40
N LEU A 44 -19.82 -3.86 -30.20
CA LEU A 44 -20.56 -3.65 -28.96
C LEU A 44 -20.86 -2.15 -28.74
N LYS A 45 -19.85 -1.30 -28.93
CA LYS A 45 -19.98 0.15 -28.77
C LYS A 45 -21.00 0.74 -29.74
N GLN A 46 -20.97 0.35 -31.02
CA GLN A 46 -21.94 0.82 -32.02
C GLN A 46 -23.37 0.40 -31.67
N LEU A 47 -23.56 -0.85 -31.23
CA LEU A 47 -24.89 -1.33 -30.83
C LEU A 47 -25.42 -0.60 -29.59
N GLU A 48 -24.56 -0.32 -28.61
CA GLU A 48 -24.95 0.46 -27.42
C GLU A 48 -25.22 1.94 -27.72
N GLU A 49 -24.51 2.53 -28.69
CA GLU A 49 -24.80 3.89 -29.20
C GLU A 49 -26.14 3.94 -29.94
N GLN A 50 -26.46 2.90 -30.72
CA GLN A 50 -27.72 2.80 -31.46
C GLN A 50 -28.92 2.47 -30.56
N TYR A 51 -28.71 1.70 -29.49
CA TYR A 51 -29.74 1.27 -28.54
C TYR A 51 -29.31 1.60 -27.10
N PRO A 52 -29.41 2.88 -26.67
CA PRO A 52 -28.96 3.30 -25.33
C PRO A 52 -29.65 2.56 -24.18
N GLU A 53 -30.87 2.04 -24.39
CA GLU A 53 -31.57 1.22 -23.39
C GLU A 53 -30.87 -0.11 -23.06
N LEU A 54 -29.94 -0.55 -23.91
CA LEU A 54 -29.18 -1.76 -23.68
C LEU A 54 -27.95 -1.55 -22.81
N ILE A 55 -27.49 -0.31 -22.59
CA ILE A 55 -26.29 -0.02 -21.81
C ILE A 55 -26.49 -0.48 -20.37
N THR A 56 -25.58 -1.34 -19.90
CA THR A 56 -25.57 -1.80 -18.51
C THR A 56 -24.32 -1.32 -17.77
N PRO A 57 -24.38 -1.08 -16.45
CA PRO A 57 -23.22 -0.62 -15.68
C PRO A 57 -22.02 -1.56 -15.70
N ASP A 58 -22.21 -2.84 -16.02
CA ASP A 58 -21.19 -3.89 -16.11
C ASP A 58 -20.68 -4.13 -17.55
N SER A 59 -21.15 -3.35 -18.53
CA SER A 59 -20.68 -3.48 -19.90
C SER A 59 -19.21 -3.05 -20.03
N PRO A 60 -18.37 -3.78 -20.81
CA PRO A 60 -16.97 -3.42 -21.03
C PRO A 60 -16.74 -2.00 -21.55
N THR A 61 -17.72 -1.42 -22.26
CA THR A 61 -17.66 -0.06 -22.79
C THR A 61 -17.74 1.02 -21.71
N GLN A 62 -18.27 0.67 -20.52
CA GLN A 62 -18.47 1.59 -19.40
C GLN A 62 -17.24 1.69 -18.47
N ARG A 63 -16.12 1.08 -18.84
CA ARG A 63 -14.87 1.13 -18.05
C ARG A 63 -14.21 2.51 -18.04
N VAL A 64 -14.36 3.29 -19.11
CA VAL A 64 -13.74 4.62 -19.26
C VAL A 64 -14.81 5.59 -19.76
N GLY A 65 -15.10 6.65 -19.01
CA GLY A 65 -16.10 7.64 -19.45
C GLY A 65 -16.77 8.44 -18.33
N ALA A 66 -16.59 8.07 -17.06
CA ALA A 66 -17.09 8.88 -15.96
C ALA A 66 -16.42 10.28 -15.98
N PRO A 67 -17.19 11.37 -15.78
CA PRO A 67 -16.62 12.70 -15.65
C PRO A 67 -15.76 12.78 -14.37
N PRO A 68 -14.83 13.75 -14.28
CA PRO A 68 -14.10 14.00 -13.05
C PRO A 68 -15.07 14.20 -11.87
N ALA A 69 -14.81 13.51 -10.76
CA ALA A 69 -15.61 13.65 -9.56
C ALA A 69 -15.34 15.00 -8.87
N GLU A 70 -16.33 15.56 -8.19
CA GLU A 70 -16.14 16.75 -7.34
C GLU A 70 -15.35 16.44 -6.06
N GLY A 71 -15.38 15.19 -5.62
CA GLY A 71 -14.73 14.69 -4.43
C GLY A 71 -14.97 13.18 -4.26
N PHE A 72 -14.33 12.58 -3.25
CA PHE A 72 -14.57 11.17 -2.93
C PHE A 72 -15.60 11.03 -1.81
N ALA A 73 -16.66 10.27 -2.08
CA ALA A 73 -17.64 9.89 -1.06
C ALA A 73 -16.99 8.96 -0.01
N LYS A 74 -17.45 9.07 1.24
CA LYS A 74 -17.00 8.18 2.31
C LYS A 74 -17.79 6.88 2.29
N VAL A 75 -17.08 5.75 2.38
CA VAL A 75 -17.67 4.41 2.35
C VAL A 75 -17.35 3.70 3.66
N ARG A 76 -18.37 3.27 4.40
CA ARG A 76 -18.18 2.47 5.60
C ARG A 76 -18.00 1.00 5.23
N HIS A 77 -16.91 0.39 5.67
CA HIS A 77 -16.63 -1.01 5.43
C HIS A 77 -17.57 -1.92 6.26
N PRO A 78 -17.98 -3.08 5.73
CA PRO A 78 -18.86 -4.01 6.45
C PRO A 78 -18.16 -4.67 7.64
N LYS A 79 -16.83 -4.84 7.55
CA LYS A 79 -15.96 -5.26 8.65
C LYS A 79 -14.70 -4.39 8.65
N PRO A 80 -14.01 -4.23 9.80
CA PRO A 80 -12.77 -3.45 9.87
C PRO A 80 -11.64 -4.00 8.98
N MET A 81 -11.13 -3.16 8.07
CA MET A 81 -10.00 -3.42 7.18
C MET A 81 -8.68 -3.05 7.86
N LEU A 82 -8.34 -3.84 8.87
CA LEU A 82 -7.22 -3.55 9.77
C LEU A 82 -5.84 -3.83 9.14
N SER A 83 -4.81 -3.35 9.82
CA SER A 83 -3.40 -3.58 9.47
C SER A 83 -2.94 -4.94 9.97
N LEU A 84 -1.77 -5.38 9.51
CA LEU A 84 -1.13 -6.59 10.02
C LEU A 84 -0.05 -6.21 11.03
N GLY A 85 0.08 -7.03 12.09
CA GLY A 85 1.29 -7.04 12.91
C GLY A 85 2.50 -7.41 12.06
N ASN A 86 3.70 -7.04 12.51
CA ASN A 86 4.94 -7.32 11.77
C ASN A 86 5.89 -8.15 12.62
N VAL A 87 6.59 -9.08 11.97
CA VAL A 87 7.76 -9.79 12.49
C VAL A 87 8.90 -9.68 11.48
N THR A 88 10.13 -9.79 11.96
CA THR A 88 11.35 -9.65 11.14
C THR A 88 12.34 -10.78 11.35
N SER A 89 12.04 -11.72 12.24
CA SER A 89 12.90 -12.87 12.51
C SER A 89 12.09 -14.15 12.80
N PRO A 90 12.70 -15.35 12.63
CA PRO A 90 12.07 -16.62 13.00
C PRO A 90 11.62 -16.67 14.47
N GLU A 91 12.39 -16.09 15.39
CA GLU A 91 12.08 -16.08 16.81
C GLU A 91 10.80 -15.27 17.11
N GLU A 92 10.64 -14.12 16.44
CA GLU A 92 9.42 -13.31 16.55
C GLU A 92 8.20 -14.04 15.94
N LEU A 93 8.41 -14.80 14.87
CA LEU A 93 7.38 -15.62 14.23
C LEU A 93 6.93 -16.78 15.14
N TRP A 94 7.87 -17.46 15.79
CA TRP A 94 7.61 -18.46 16.83
C TRP A 94 6.85 -17.86 18.01
N ALA A 95 7.26 -16.68 18.49
CA ALA A 95 6.56 -15.99 19.56
C ALA A 95 5.12 -15.62 19.17
N TRP A 96 4.87 -15.29 17.89
CA TRP A 96 3.50 -15.08 17.39
C TRP A 96 2.68 -16.36 17.47
N ARG A 97 3.23 -17.50 17.03
CA ARG A 97 2.60 -18.81 17.15
C ARG A 97 2.23 -19.16 18.59
N GLU A 98 3.19 -19.06 19.50
CA GLU A 98 2.96 -19.36 20.91
C GLU A 98 1.84 -18.52 21.52
N ARG A 99 1.72 -17.24 21.12
CA ARG A 99 0.69 -16.34 21.64
C ARG A 99 -0.71 -16.77 21.21
N PHE A 100 -0.93 -17.10 19.94
CA PHE A 100 -2.28 -17.48 19.50
C PHE A 100 -2.62 -18.92 19.88
N MET A 101 -1.65 -19.84 19.92
CA MET A 101 -1.91 -21.23 20.32
C MET A 101 -2.42 -21.33 21.76
N LYS A 102 -1.95 -20.45 22.67
CA LYS A 102 -2.46 -20.34 24.06
C LYS A 102 -3.93 -19.92 24.16
N LEU A 103 -4.51 -19.37 23.09
CA LEU A 103 -5.90 -18.93 23.04
C LEU A 103 -6.82 -20.00 22.44
N LEU A 104 -6.26 -21.06 21.87
CA LEU A 104 -7.01 -22.16 21.27
C LEU A 104 -7.13 -23.33 22.25
N PRO A 105 -8.21 -24.12 22.17
CA PRO A 105 -8.30 -25.38 22.90
C PRO A 105 -7.13 -26.32 22.58
N GLU A 106 -6.71 -27.11 23.56
CA GLU A 106 -5.67 -28.11 23.37
C GLU A 106 -6.06 -29.12 22.28
N GLY A 107 -5.12 -29.45 21.38
CA GLY A 107 -5.37 -30.36 20.25
C GLY A 107 -6.10 -29.74 19.06
N THR A 108 -6.36 -28.42 19.07
CA THR A 108 -6.89 -27.73 17.88
C THR A 108 -5.91 -27.86 16.72
N HIS A 109 -6.38 -28.39 15.59
CA HIS A 109 -5.61 -28.42 14.35
C HIS A 109 -5.48 -27.00 13.77
N VAL A 110 -4.27 -26.66 13.34
CA VAL A 110 -3.94 -25.37 12.73
C VAL A 110 -3.07 -25.64 11.52
N SER A 111 -3.34 -24.96 10.42
CA SER A 111 -2.42 -24.88 9.29
C SER A 111 -2.27 -23.43 8.84
N TYR A 112 -1.34 -23.19 7.93
CA TYR A 112 -0.98 -21.84 7.50
C TYR A 112 -1.03 -21.71 5.98
N VAL A 113 -1.41 -20.53 5.52
CA VAL A 113 -1.19 -20.08 4.15
C VAL A 113 -0.18 -18.93 4.19
N VAL A 114 0.86 -19.05 3.38
CA VAL A 114 1.86 -18.01 3.16
C VAL A 114 1.63 -17.40 1.79
N GLU A 115 1.48 -16.08 1.74
CA GLU A 115 1.19 -15.30 0.53
C GLU A 115 2.21 -14.17 0.35
N PRO A 116 2.55 -13.77 -0.89
CA PRO A 116 3.35 -12.57 -1.11
C PRO A 116 2.65 -11.33 -0.57
N LYS A 117 3.37 -10.50 0.18
CA LYS A 117 2.84 -9.21 0.64
C LYS A 117 3.03 -8.16 -0.45
N ILE A 118 2.04 -8.09 -1.34
CA ILE A 118 2.04 -7.20 -2.52
C ILE A 118 2.15 -5.74 -2.07
N ASP A 119 3.08 -5.01 -2.69
CA ASP A 119 3.31 -3.60 -2.40
C ASP A 119 2.45 -2.69 -3.32
N GLY A 120 1.26 -2.32 -2.84
CA GLY A 120 0.34 -1.48 -3.58
C GLY A 120 -0.59 -0.65 -2.70
N LEU A 121 -1.82 -0.45 -3.20
CA LEU A 121 -2.92 0.16 -2.47
C LEU A 121 -4.00 -0.88 -2.19
N THR A 122 -4.31 -1.09 -0.91
CA THR A 122 -5.44 -1.93 -0.52
C THR A 122 -6.77 -1.36 -1.03
N VAL A 123 -7.53 -2.23 -1.70
CA VAL A 123 -8.86 -1.95 -2.26
C VAL A 123 -9.88 -2.95 -1.73
N VAL A 124 -11.11 -2.49 -1.57
CA VAL A 124 -12.26 -3.29 -1.11
C VAL A 124 -13.33 -3.20 -2.18
N LEU A 125 -13.74 -4.35 -2.73
CA LEU A 125 -14.66 -4.43 -3.86
C LEU A 125 -15.93 -5.13 -3.44
N HIS A 126 -17.06 -4.54 -3.80
CA HIS A 126 -18.39 -5.03 -3.49
C HIS A 126 -19.05 -5.51 -4.79
N TYR A 127 -19.58 -6.71 -4.72
CA TYR A 127 -20.38 -7.32 -5.77
C TYR A 127 -21.75 -7.69 -5.21
N GLU A 128 -22.78 -7.37 -5.98
CA GLU A 128 -24.16 -7.79 -5.70
C GLU A 128 -24.66 -8.62 -6.88
N ASN A 129 -25.08 -9.85 -6.61
CA ASN A 129 -25.50 -10.82 -7.63
C ASN A 129 -24.51 -10.94 -8.79
N GLY A 130 -23.22 -10.91 -8.45
CA GLY A 130 -22.11 -11.00 -9.39
C GLY A 130 -21.75 -9.72 -10.15
N VAL A 131 -22.40 -8.57 -9.92
CA VAL A 131 -22.09 -7.29 -10.57
C VAL A 131 -21.27 -6.40 -9.66
N PHE A 132 -20.19 -5.79 -10.15
CA PHE A 132 -19.37 -4.84 -9.40
C PHE A 132 -20.13 -3.52 -9.15
N THR A 133 -20.48 -3.27 -7.89
CA THR A 133 -21.33 -2.12 -7.50
C THR A 133 -20.55 -1.00 -6.84
N LEU A 134 -19.54 -1.31 -6.05
CA LEU A 134 -18.81 -0.33 -5.24
C LEU A 134 -17.37 -0.78 -4.99
N GLY A 135 -16.43 0.14 -5.16
CA GLY A 135 -15.03 -0.06 -4.82
C GLY A 135 -14.51 1.07 -3.92
N ALA A 136 -13.84 0.72 -2.84
CA ALA A 136 -13.37 1.68 -1.85
C ALA A 136 -11.89 1.46 -1.50
N THR A 137 -11.21 2.55 -1.13
CA THR A 137 -9.90 2.46 -0.47
C THR A 137 -10.05 1.94 0.96
N ARG A 138 -8.94 1.49 1.56
CA ARG A 138 -8.93 1.12 2.98
C ARG A 138 -9.31 2.28 3.91
N GLY A 139 -8.82 3.49 3.61
CA GLY A 139 -8.90 4.65 4.50
C GLY A 139 -8.31 4.39 5.88
N ASP A 140 -9.08 4.67 6.94
CA ASP A 140 -8.67 4.45 8.34
C ASP A 140 -8.88 3.01 8.84
N GLY A 141 -9.38 2.13 7.96
CA GLY A 141 -9.74 0.75 8.26
C GLY A 141 -11.24 0.57 8.53
N TYR A 142 -11.99 1.62 8.86
CA TYR A 142 -13.44 1.57 9.06
C TYR A 142 -14.19 2.31 7.96
N VAL A 143 -13.62 3.42 7.49
CA VAL A 143 -14.16 4.27 6.45
C VAL A 143 -13.11 4.52 5.38
N GLY A 144 -13.46 4.20 4.15
CA GLY A 144 -12.68 4.44 2.94
C GLY A 144 -13.23 5.59 2.09
N GLU A 145 -12.52 5.85 0.99
CA GLU A 145 -12.92 6.75 -0.10
C GLU A 145 -13.48 5.88 -1.24
N ASP A 146 -14.66 6.23 -1.79
CA ASP A 146 -15.24 5.60 -2.98
C ASP A 146 -14.36 5.89 -4.21
N ILE A 147 -13.80 4.86 -4.80
CA ILE A 147 -12.95 4.93 -6.00
C ILE A 147 -13.48 3.99 -7.09
N THR A 148 -14.80 3.75 -7.12
CA THR A 148 -15.46 2.80 -8.03
C THR A 148 -15.12 3.07 -9.48
N ASN A 149 -15.21 4.33 -9.92
CA ASN A 149 -14.93 4.72 -11.29
C ASN A 149 -13.47 4.50 -11.69
N ASN A 150 -12.54 4.67 -10.75
CA ASN A 150 -11.11 4.48 -11.00
C ASN A 150 -10.77 2.98 -11.05
N LEU A 151 -11.42 2.17 -10.21
CA LEU A 151 -11.24 0.72 -10.24
C LEU A 151 -11.82 0.08 -11.50
N ARG A 152 -12.91 0.63 -12.05
CA ARG A 152 -13.48 0.18 -13.34
C ARG A 152 -12.49 0.27 -14.50
N THR A 153 -11.48 1.13 -14.41
CA THR A 153 -10.46 1.27 -15.49
C THR A 153 -9.44 0.13 -15.48
N ILE A 154 -9.34 -0.65 -14.40
CA ILE A 154 -8.43 -1.78 -14.30
C ILE A 154 -8.97 -2.94 -15.15
N ARG A 155 -8.23 -3.33 -16.19
CA ARG A 155 -8.72 -4.30 -17.20
C ARG A 155 -8.84 -5.73 -16.66
N SER A 156 -7.94 -6.11 -15.74
CA SER A 156 -7.97 -7.41 -15.06
C SER A 156 -9.10 -7.52 -14.03
N LEU A 157 -9.74 -6.40 -13.66
CA LEU A 157 -10.85 -6.42 -12.73
C LEU A 157 -12.16 -6.83 -13.45
N PRO A 158 -12.80 -7.95 -13.06
CA PRO A 158 -14.12 -8.31 -13.59
C PRO A 158 -15.17 -7.28 -13.16
N LEU A 159 -15.92 -6.70 -14.11
CA LEU A 159 -17.13 -5.94 -13.74
C LEU A 159 -18.32 -6.86 -13.44
N ARG A 160 -18.23 -8.11 -13.90
CA ARG A 160 -19.19 -9.17 -13.64
C ARG A 160 -18.47 -10.49 -13.38
N ILE A 161 -18.95 -11.23 -12.39
CA ILE A 161 -18.51 -12.60 -12.03
C ILE A 161 -19.71 -13.56 -12.07
N PRO A 162 -19.48 -14.87 -12.23
CA PRO A 162 -18.20 -15.50 -12.59
C PRO A 162 -17.77 -15.15 -14.02
N LEU A 163 -16.46 -15.01 -14.25
CA LEU A 163 -15.89 -14.96 -15.60
C LEU A 163 -15.47 -16.36 -16.11
N ALA A 164 -15.10 -17.26 -15.21
CA ALA A 164 -14.74 -18.62 -15.59
C ALA A 164 -16.02 -19.40 -15.99
N PRO A 165 -16.07 -20.02 -17.18
CA PRO A 165 -17.25 -20.75 -17.64
C PRO A 165 -17.70 -21.87 -16.70
N ASP A 166 -16.74 -22.54 -16.06
CA ASP A 166 -16.94 -23.65 -15.12
C ASP A 166 -16.78 -23.20 -13.65
N GLY A 167 -16.80 -21.88 -13.41
CA GLY A 167 -16.68 -21.30 -12.09
C GLY A 167 -17.93 -21.49 -11.22
N PRO A 168 -17.82 -21.32 -9.89
CA PRO A 168 -18.97 -21.37 -9.01
C PRO A 168 -19.97 -20.24 -9.34
N PRO A 169 -21.26 -20.42 -9.04
CA PRO A 169 -22.25 -19.36 -9.21
C PRO A 169 -21.89 -18.14 -8.37
N ALA A 170 -22.23 -16.96 -8.88
CA ALA A 170 -22.01 -15.72 -8.15
C ALA A 170 -22.86 -15.71 -6.85
N PRO A 171 -22.25 -15.43 -5.69
CA PRO A 171 -23.01 -15.23 -4.46
C PRO A 171 -23.91 -13.99 -4.56
N ALA A 172 -24.96 -13.96 -3.74
CA ALA A 172 -25.88 -12.82 -3.66
C ALA A 172 -25.14 -11.53 -3.26
N ARG A 173 -24.18 -11.64 -2.34
CA ARG A 173 -23.31 -10.54 -1.93
C ARG A 173 -21.90 -11.04 -1.68
N LEU A 174 -20.92 -10.35 -2.25
CA LEU A 174 -19.50 -10.63 -2.06
C LEU A 174 -18.75 -9.33 -1.83
N VAL A 175 -18.00 -9.26 -0.74
CA VAL A 175 -17.06 -8.18 -0.47
C VAL A 175 -15.67 -8.77 -0.39
N VAL A 176 -14.80 -8.37 -1.31
CA VAL A 176 -13.43 -8.91 -1.44
C VAL A 176 -12.41 -7.82 -1.25
N ARG A 177 -11.30 -8.20 -0.62
CA ARG A 177 -10.15 -7.35 -0.39
C ARG A 177 -9.02 -7.78 -1.34
N GLY A 178 -8.36 -6.78 -1.89
CA GLY A 178 -7.21 -6.96 -2.77
C GLY A 178 -6.19 -5.85 -2.63
N GLU A 179 -5.16 -5.93 -3.46
CA GLU A 179 -4.14 -4.89 -3.62
C GLU A 179 -4.12 -4.47 -5.08
N ALA A 180 -4.34 -3.18 -5.34
CA ALA A 180 -4.09 -2.59 -6.64
C ALA A 180 -2.60 -2.19 -6.73
N TYR A 181 -1.94 -2.60 -7.80
CA TYR A 181 -0.50 -2.49 -7.96
C TYR A 181 -0.14 -2.17 -9.42
N ILE A 182 1.16 -1.99 -9.68
CA ILE A 182 1.71 -1.91 -11.04
C ILE A 182 2.86 -2.92 -11.11
N SER A 183 2.88 -3.75 -12.14
CA SER A 183 3.96 -4.72 -12.34
C SER A 183 5.30 -4.01 -12.62
N LYS A 184 6.42 -4.63 -12.26
CA LYS A 184 7.76 -4.05 -12.45
C LYS A 184 8.03 -3.68 -13.91
N ALA A 185 7.66 -4.58 -14.83
CA ALA A 185 7.85 -4.39 -16.26
C ALA A 185 7.02 -3.21 -16.81
N GLU A 186 5.74 -3.15 -16.42
CA GLU A 186 4.85 -2.08 -16.85
C GLU A 186 5.22 -0.73 -16.23
N PHE A 187 5.65 -0.71 -14.98
CA PHE A 187 6.16 0.49 -14.34
C PHE A 187 7.40 1.03 -15.04
N GLU A 188 8.35 0.15 -15.42
CA GLU A 188 9.56 0.57 -16.12
C GLU A 188 9.24 1.15 -17.50
N ARG A 189 8.32 0.51 -18.25
CA ARG A 189 7.84 1.03 -19.54
C ARG A 189 7.21 2.41 -19.37
N PHE A 190 6.24 2.51 -18.45
CA PHE A 190 5.54 3.74 -18.14
C PHE A 190 6.50 4.86 -17.71
N ARG A 191 7.45 4.57 -16.82
CA ARG A 191 8.45 5.53 -16.34
C ARG A 191 9.28 6.09 -17.49
N LYS A 192 9.80 5.24 -18.38
CA LYS A 192 10.59 5.67 -19.54
C LYS A 192 9.80 6.58 -20.49
N GLU A 193 8.51 6.29 -20.70
CA GLU A 193 7.65 7.14 -21.53
C GLU A 193 7.41 8.50 -20.89
N GLN A 194 7.17 8.53 -19.57
CA GLN A 194 6.93 9.75 -18.82
C GLN A 194 8.19 10.61 -18.65
N GLU A 195 9.37 10.00 -18.52
CA GLU A 195 10.64 10.72 -18.45
C GLU A 195 10.93 11.50 -19.73
N LYS A 196 10.56 10.99 -20.90
CA LYS A 196 10.64 11.72 -22.18
C LYS A 196 9.77 12.98 -22.20
N LEU A 197 8.72 13.01 -21.38
CA LEU A 197 7.81 14.15 -21.20
C LEU A 197 8.23 15.06 -20.02
N GLY A 198 9.35 14.76 -19.36
CA GLY A 198 9.86 15.53 -18.22
C GLY A 198 9.21 15.18 -16.87
N HIS A 199 8.40 14.13 -16.80
CA HIS A 199 7.79 13.66 -15.56
C HIS A 199 8.64 12.56 -14.92
N LYS A 200 8.68 12.52 -13.58
CA LYS A 200 9.41 11.49 -12.82
C LYS A 200 8.47 10.77 -11.86
N PHE A 201 8.48 9.45 -11.94
CA PHE A 201 7.73 8.57 -11.05
C PHE A 201 8.71 7.69 -10.28
N THR A 202 8.58 7.67 -8.94
CA THR A 202 9.61 7.12 -8.05
C THR A 202 9.33 5.69 -7.59
N SER A 203 8.06 5.31 -7.42
CA SER A 203 7.70 3.94 -7.02
C SER A 203 6.40 3.47 -7.69
N PRO A 204 6.26 2.16 -7.97
CA PRO A 204 5.01 1.55 -8.43
C PRO A 204 3.85 1.82 -7.47
N ARG A 205 4.07 1.65 -6.15
CA ARG A 205 3.07 1.86 -5.09
C ARG A 205 2.46 3.27 -5.12
N ASN A 206 3.30 4.31 -5.12
CA ASN A 206 2.81 5.70 -5.16
C ASN A 206 2.11 6.03 -6.47
N THR A 207 2.60 5.47 -7.57
CA THR A 207 1.98 5.66 -8.89
C THR A 207 0.59 5.03 -8.91
N ALA A 208 0.43 3.82 -8.36
CA ALA A 208 -0.86 3.17 -8.21
C ALA A 208 -1.81 3.96 -7.29
N ALA A 209 -1.34 4.32 -6.10
CA ALA A 209 -2.14 5.02 -5.11
C ALA A 209 -2.59 6.41 -5.59
N GLY A 210 -1.68 7.17 -6.22
CA GLY A 210 -1.99 8.50 -6.75
C GLY A 210 -2.95 8.45 -7.94
N ALA A 211 -2.88 7.40 -8.77
CA ALA A 211 -3.79 7.21 -9.90
C ALA A 211 -5.20 6.86 -9.43
N LEU A 212 -5.32 5.92 -8.49
CA LEU A 212 -6.62 5.49 -7.96
C LEU A 212 -7.30 6.54 -7.09
N ARG A 213 -6.54 7.49 -6.52
CA ARG A 213 -7.08 8.62 -5.74
C ARG A 213 -7.09 9.92 -6.55
N ASN A 214 -7.18 9.83 -7.87
CA ASN A 214 -7.39 10.98 -8.74
C ASN A 214 -8.88 11.20 -8.99
N LEU A 215 -9.34 12.44 -8.98
CA LEU A 215 -10.74 12.78 -9.24
C LEU A 215 -11.13 12.50 -10.70
N ASP A 216 -10.19 12.56 -11.64
CA ASP A 216 -10.42 12.18 -13.04
C ASP A 216 -10.03 10.71 -13.27
N PRO A 217 -11.00 9.81 -13.53
CA PRO A 217 -10.74 8.39 -13.79
C PRO A 217 -9.86 8.17 -15.04
N LYS A 218 -9.77 9.14 -15.96
CA LYS A 218 -8.86 9.06 -17.11
C LYS A 218 -7.40 8.99 -16.67
N VAL A 219 -7.05 9.59 -15.53
CA VAL A 219 -5.71 9.45 -14.96
C VAL A 219 -5.47 8.00 -14.56
N ALA A 220 -6.40 7.35 -13.86
CA ALA A 220 -6.32 5.93 -13.52
C ALA A 220 -6.22 5.05 -14.78
N ALA A 221 -7.04 5.31 -15.80
CA ALA A 221 -7.01 4.60 -17.08
C ALA A 221 -5.69 4.76 -17.84
N SER A 222 -4.97 5.87 -17.65
CA SER A 222 -3.66 6.12 -18.28
C SER A 222 -2.49 5.44 -17.58
N ARG A 223 -2.72 4.79 -16.44
CA ARG A 223 -1.69 4.04 -15.70
C ARG A 223 -1.88 2.54 -15.92
N PRO A 224 -0.78 1.77 -16.00
CA PRO A 224 -0.87 0.31 -16.16
C PRO A 224 -1.19 -0.36 -14.81
N LEU A 225 -2.36 -0.02 -14.26
CA LEU A 225 -2.86 -0.57 -13.00
C LEU A 225 -3.33 -2.00 -13.20
N ASP A 226 -3.05 -2.81 -12.19
CA ASP A 226 -3.51 -4.18 -12.06
C ASP A 226 -3.98 -4.43 -10.61
N VAL A 227 -4.60 -5.57 -10.35
CA VAL A 227 -5.14 -5.92 -9.02
C VAL A 227 -4.92 -7.41 -8.74
N TYR A 228 -4.65 -7.74 -7.48
CA TYR A 228 -4.73 -9.11 -6.97
C TYR A 228 -5.70 -9.16 -5.80
N LEU A 229 -6.53 -10.20 -5.77
CA LEU A 229 -7.52 -10.43 -4.71
C LEU A 229 -7.02 -11.55 -3.80
N TYR A 230 -7.18 -11.37 -2.48
CA TYR A 230 -6.56 -12.28 -1.50
C TYR A 230 -7.41 -12.60 -0.28
N HIS A 231 -8.58 -11.97 -0.09
CA HIS A 231 -9.41 -12.24 1.09
C HIS A 231 -10.87 -11.90 0.86
N ILE A 232 -11.77 -12.72 1.39
CA ILE A 232 -13.21 -12.49 1.40
C ILE A 232 -13.61 -11.91 2.75
N VAL A 233 -14.20 -10.72 2.73
CA VAL A 233 -14.68 -10.01 3.93
C VAL A 233 -16.10 -10.44 4.28
N VAL A 234 -16.95 -10.53 3.25
CA VAL A 234 -18.36 -10.93 3.34
C VAL A 234 -18.66 -11.84 2.15
N ILE A 235 -19.33 -12.95 2.39
CA ILE A 235 -19.92 -13.82 1.38
C ILE A 235 -21.29 -14.27 1.89
N GLU A 236 -22.33 -13.99 1.11
CA GLU A 236 -23.72 -14.33 1.43
C GLU A 236 -24.37 -14.97 0.20
N GLY A 237 -25.13 -16.04 0.40
CA GLY A 237 -25.82 -16.73 -0.69
C GLY A 237 -24.93 -17.61 -1.58
N ALA A 238 -23.73 -17.98 -1.12
CA ALA A 238 -22.93 -19.04 -1.75
C ALA A 238 -23.40 -20.42 -1.26
N GLU A 239 -23.56 -21.37 -2.18
CA GLU A 239 -23.96 -22.75 -1.84
C GLU A 239 -22.89 -23.47 -1.01
N SER A 240 -21.62 -23.27 -1.36
CA SER A 240 -20.46 -23.85 -0.67
C SER A 240 -19.41 -22.78 -0.42
N PRO A 241 -19.54 -21.96 0.64
CA PRO A 241 -18.53 -20.98 0.99
C PRO A 241 -17.23 -21.68 1.43
N PRO A 242 -16.05 -21.11 1.13
CA PRO A 242 -14.77 -21.69 1.51
C PRO A 242 -14.64 -21.74 3.04
N ALA A 243 -14.06 -22.82 3.56
CA ALA A 243 -13.80 -23.02 4.99
C ALA A 243 -12.36 -22.63 5.36
N THR A 244 -11.46 -22.61 4.38
CA THR A 244 -10.05 -22.26 4.57
C THR A 244 -9.61 -21.09 3.68
N GLN A 245 -8.56 -20.38 4.09
CA GLN A 245 -7.96 -19.30 3.31
C GLN A 245 -7.38 -19.82 1.98
N TRP A 246 -6.87 -21.05 1.95
CA TRP A 246 -6.43 -21.68 0.70
C TRP A 246 -7.57 -21.87 -0.29
N GLU A 247 -8.73 -22.34 0.20
CA GLU A 247 -9.96 -22.43 -0.60
C GLU A 247 -10.48 -21.06 -1.00
N VAL A 248 -10.34 -20.01 -0.17
CA VAL A 248 -10.68 -18.63 -0.55
C VAL A 248 -9.91 -18.20 -1.80
N LEU A 249 -8.58 -18.42 -1.83
CA LEU A 249 -7.76 -18.06 -2.98
C LEU A 249 -8.18 -18.81 -4.26
N HIS A 250 -8.53 -20.10 -4.14
CA HIS A 250 -9.04 -20.90 -5.25
C HIS A 250 -10.42 -20.43 -5.70
N TYR A 251 -11.33 -20.21 -4.76
CA TYR A 251 -12.69 -19.73 -5.03
C TYR A 251 -12.68 -18.38 -5.76
N LEU A 252 -11.81 -17.46 -5.35
CA LEU A 252 -11.64 -16.17 -6.05
C LEU A 252 -11.11 -16.35 -7.47
N ARG A 253 -10.09 -17.20 -7.66
CA ARG A 253 -9.58 -17.55 -9.00
C ARG A 253 -10.68 -18.16 -9.87
N ASP A 254 -11.47 -19.06 -9.32
CA ASP A 254 -12.53 -19.78 -10.06
C ASP A 254 -13.72 -18.87 -10.37
N LEU A 255 -13.95 -17.81 -9.61
CA LEU A 255 -14.85 -16.71 -10.00
C LEU A 255 -14.27 -15.84 -11.14
N GLY A 256 -12.99 -15.99 -11.45
CA GLY A 256 -12.28 -15.26 -12.49
C GLY A 256 -11.53 -14.01 -12.02
N PHE A 257 -11.29 -13.88 -10.72
CA PHE A 257 -10.42 -12.83 -10.20
C PHE A 257 -8.94 -13.15 -10.42
N PRO A 258 -8.09 -12.14 -10.63
CA PRO A 258 -6.65 -12.31 -10.54
C PRO A 258 -6.23 -12.61 -9.10
N VAL A 259 -5.55 -13.74 -8.90
CA VAL A 259 -5.03 -14.20 -7.61
C VAL A 259 -3.57 -14.63 -7.77
N ALA A 260 -2.71 -14.23 -6.84
CA ALA A 260 -1.27 -14.53 -6.85
C ALA A 260 -0.96 -15.98 -6.42
N LEU A 261 -1.83 -16.92 -6.77
CA LEU A 261 -1.86 -18.28 -6.23
C LEU A 261 -0.60 -19.09 -6.51
N ALA A 262 0.06 -18.84 -7.65
CA ALA A 262 1.30 -19.50 -8.04
C ALA A 262 2.48 -19.25 -7.07
N TRP A 263 2.38 -18.22 -6.23
CA TRP A 263 3.39 -17.85 -5.24
C TRP A 263 2.90 -18.05 -3.79
N CYS A 264 1.75 -18.69 -3.62
CA CYS A 264 1.21 -19.05 -2.32
C CYS A 264 1.61 -20.47 -1.94
N ARG A 265 1.76 -20.73 -0.64
CA ARG A 265 2.11 -22.07 -0.13
C ARG A 265 1.41 -22.37 1.19
N THR A 266 1.06 -23.62 1.40
CA THR A 266 0.47 -24.11 2.66
C THR A 266 1.50 -24.86 3.49
N PHE A 267 1.33 -24.82 4.81
CA PHE A 267 2.14 -25.57 5.78
C PHE A 267 1.25 -26.06 6.91
N ASP A 268 1.46 -27.28 7.38
CA ASP A 268 0.86 -27.74 8.62
C ASP A 268 1.60 -27.18 9.85
N ASP A 269 0.97 -27.18 11.02
CA ASP A 269 1.63 -26.78 12.27
C ASP A 269 2.80 -27.66 12.68
N SER A 270 2.78 -28.94 12.30
CA SER A 270 3.94 -29.83 12.44
C SER A 270 5.14 -29.41 11.58
N GLU A 271 4.95 -28.55 10.59
CA GLU A 271 5.97 -28.07 9.65
C GLU A 271 6.38 -26.61 9.93
N PHE A 272 6.11 -26.09 11.14
CA PHE A 272 6.33 -24.66 11.42
C PHE A 272 7.78 -24.21 11.26
N ASP A 273 8.77 -25.06 11.57
CA ASP A 273 10.18 -24.77 11.29
C ASP A 273 10.43 -24.58 9.79
N ALA A 274 9.84 -25.44 8.95
CA ALA A 274 9.96 -25.31 7.50
C ALA A 274 9.25 -24.04 6.96
N LEU A 275 8.15 -23.62 7.60
CA LEU A 275 7.51 -22.33 7.31
C LEU A 275 8.44 -21.16 7.65
N ALA A 276 9.07 -21.18 8.83
CA ALA A 276 10.00 -20.13 9.26
C ALA A 276 11.21 -20.06 8.31
N ASP A 277 11.80 -21.19 7.96
CA ASP A 277 12.89 -21.29 6.98
C ASP A 277 12.47 -20.82 5.60
N TYR A 278 11.25 -21.13 5.17
CA TYR A 278 10.69 -20.62 3.92
C TYR A 278 10.65 -19.10 3.93
N CYS A 279 10.18 -18.48 5.03
CA CYS A 279 10.11 -17.02 5.14
C CYS A 279 11.48 -16.35 5.06
N VAL A 280 12.50 -16.92 5.71
CA VAL A 280 13.88 -16.43 5.68
C VAL A 280 14.46 -16.52 4.26
N ASN A 281 14.28 -17.65 3.60
CA ASN A 281 14.91 -17.93 2.30
C ASN A 281 14.20 -17.27 1.11
N TRP A 282 12.95 -16.85 1.28
CA TRP A 282 12.15 -16.27 0.19
C TRP A 282 12.71 -14.96 -0.36
N VAL A 283 13.59 -14.27 0.37
CA VAL A 283 14.29 -13.07 -0.14
C VAL A 283 14.93 -13.31 -1.52
N ASN A 284 15.41 -14.54 -1.78
CA ASN A 284 16.02 -14.94 -3.05
C ASN A 284 15.01 -15.08 -4.20
N GLU A 285 13.73 -15.27 -3.89
CA GLU A 285 12.64 -15.41 -4.86
C GLU A 285 11.97 -14.05 -5.17
N LYS A 286 12.09 -13.05 -4.28
CA LYS A 286 11.42 -11.75 -4.42
C LYS A 286 11.69 -11.06 -5.76
N ASP A 287 12.92 -11.17 -6.26
CA ASP A 287 13.36 -10.47 -7.47
C ASP A 287 12.82 -11.13 -8.74
N ARG A 288 12.40 -12.40 -8.65
CA ARG A 288 11.74 -13.12 -9.75
C ARG A 288 10.27 -12.75 -9.92
N LEU A 289 9.65 -12.13 -8.91
CA LEU A 289 8.25 -11.74 -8.99
C LEU A 289 8.06 -10.59 -9.99
N PRO A 290 6.98 -10.63 -10.78
CA PRO A 290 6.67 -9.58 -11.73
C PRO A 290 6.15 -8.29 -11.06
N PHE A 291 5.99 -8.27 -9.73
CA PHE A 291 5.51 -7.16 -8.93
C PHE A 291 6.36 -6.94 -7.69
N GLU A 292 6.25 -5.74 -7.10
CA GLU A 292 6.92 -5.40 -5.85
C GLU A 292 6.21 -6.02 -4.65
N VAL A 293 7.02 -6.42 -3.67
CA VAL A 293 6.59 -7.06 -2.42
C VAL A 293 7.42 -6.52 -1.28
N ASP A 294 6.81 -6.30 -0.12
CA ASP A 294 7.50 -5.82 1.08
C ASP A 294 7.64 -6.89 2.18
N GLY A 295 7.33 -8.14 1.85
CA GLY A 295 7.38 -9.27 2.77
C GLY A 295 6.53 -10.44 2.32
N LEU A 296 6.24 -11.32 3.28
CA LEU A 296 5.22 -12.35 3.20
C LEU A 296 4.10 -12.06 4.21
N VAL A 297 2.91 -12.56 3.93
CA VAL A 297 1.80 -12.62 4.90
C VAL A 297 1.57 -14.08 5.23
N ILE A 298 1.64 -14.39 6.52
CA ILE A 298 1.28 -15.71 7.05
C ILE A 298 -0.10 -15.57 7.68
N LYS A 299 -1.04 -16.40 7.24
CA LYS A 299 -2.41 -16.45 7.76
C LYS A 299 -2.67 -17.86 8.28
N ILE A 300 -3.35 -17.97 9.41
CA ILE A 300 -3.97 -19.24 9.81
C ILE A 300 -4.98 -19.62 8.74
N ASN A 301 -4.90 -20.84 8.27
CA ASN A 301 -5.66 -21.29 7.11
C ASN A 301 -7.14 -21.48 7.46
N GLU A 302 -7.47 -21.98 8.65
CA GLU A 302 -8.83 -22.27 9.07
C GLU A 302 -9.60 -20.98 9.39
N LEU A 303 -10.60 -20.61 8.57
CA LEU A 303 -11.32 -19.34 8.73
C LEU A 303 -12.13 -19.28 10.02
N ALA A 304 -12.64 -20.42 10.49
CA ALA A 304 -13.37 -20.50 11.76
C ALA A 304 -12.53 -20.03 12.96
N LEU A 305 -11.20 -20.17 12.88
CA LEU A 305 -10.29 -19.72 13.95
C LEU A 305 -10.09 -18.20 13.95
N HIS A 306 -10.40 -17.50 12.85
CA HIS A 306 -10.18 -16.06 12.75
C HIS A 306 -11.06 -15.28 13.72
N ASP A 307 -12.33 -15.65 13.81
CA ASP A 307 -13.29 -15.04 14.74
C ASP A 307 -12.99 -15.39 16.19
N VAL A 308 -12.54 -16.63 16.46
CA VAL A 308 -12.14 -17.09 17.81
C VAL A 308 -10.93 -16.29 18.31
N LEU A 309 -9.92 -16.11 17.47
CA LEU A 309 -8.69 -15.43 17.83
C LEU A 309 -8.86 -13.90 17.89
N GLY A 310 -9.69 -13.34 17.02
CA GLY A 310 -9.98 -11.91 16.97
C GLY A 310 -8.73 -11.06 16.73
N PHE A 311 -8.65 -9.93 17.47
CA PHE A 311 -7.65 -8.86 17.24
C PHE A 311 -6.95 -8.45 18.54
N VAL A 312 -5.73 -7.91 18.40
CA VAL A 312 -5.06 -7.11 19.44
C VAL A 312 -4.86 -5.70 18.91
N GLY A 313 -5.55 -4.73 19.52
CA GLY A 313 -5.52 -3.35 19.03
C GLY A 313 -6.05 -3.27 17.59
N ARG A 314 -5.15 -3.08 16.62
CA ARG A 314 -5.46 -3.01 15.18
C ARG A 314 -4.88 -4.15 14.36
N ASP A 315 -4.38 -5.21 14.99
CA ASP A 315 -3.73 -6.33 14.30
C ASP A 315 -4.51 -7.63 14.53
N PRO A 316 -4.84 -8.40 13.48
CA PRO A 316 -5.46 -9.71 13.64
C PRO A 316 -4.49 -10.66 14.31
N ARG A 317 -4.98 -11.48 15.25
CA ARG A 317 -4.14 -12.53 15.87
C ARG A 317 -3.85 -13.67 14.91
N TRP A 318 -4.73 -13.90 13.94
CA TRP A 318 -4.69 -14.99 12.97
C TRP A 318 -3.83 -14.70 11.73
N ALA A 319 -3.24 -13.51 11.60
CA ALA A 319 -2.35 -13.20 10.49
C ALA A 319 -1.20 -12.27 10.89
N ILE A 320 -0.04 -12.45 10.28
CA ILE A 320 1.13 -11.62 10.52
C ILE A 320 1.94 -11.39 9.25
N ALA A 321 2.53 -10.20 9.13
CA ALA A 321 3.45 -9.88 8.04
C ALA A 321 4.89 -10.20 8.45
N TYR A 322 5.53 -11.12 7.76
CA TYR A 322 6.97 -11.33 7.86
C TYR A 322 7.66 -10.35 6.92
N LYS A 323 8.23 -9.29 7.48
CA LYS A 323 8.95 -8.27 6.71
C LYS A 323 10.42 -8.60 6.65
N TYR A 324 10.99 -8.46 5.47
CA TYR A 324 12.44 -8.56 5.34
C TYR A 324 13.12 -7.46 6.15
N PRO A 325 14.32 -7.76 6.70
CA PRO A 325 15.18 -6.71 7.21
C PRO A 325 15.29 -5.64 6.13
N ALA A 326 14.83 -4.45 6.46
CA ALA A 326 14.84 -3.32 5.55
C ALA A 326 16.24 -3.13 4.95
N GLU A 327 16.29 -2.86 3.64
CA GLU A 327 17.56 -2.67 2.93
C GLU A 327 18.43 -1.68 3.70
N GLN A 328 19.72 -2.02 3.81
CA GLN A 328 20.72 -1.19 4.45
C GLN A 328 21.76 -0.79 3.41
N ALA A 329 22.16 0.47 3.44
CA ALA A 329 23.33 0.93 2.71
C ALA A 329 24.29 1.60 3.67
N ILE A 330 25.58 1.51 3.34
CA ILE A 330 26.62 2.25 4.04
C ILE A 330 26.87 3.52 3.25
N THR A 331 26.80 4.67 3.91
CA THR A 331 27.13 5.97 3.30
C THR A 331 27.86 6.85 4.31
N ARG A 332 28.47 7.95 3.85
CA ARG A 332 29.17 8.88 4.72
C ARG A 332 28.20 9.83 5.42
N LEU A 333 28.36 10.01 6.72
CA LEU A 333 27.71 11.06 7.49
C LEU A 333 28.46 12.38 7.31
N LEU A 334 27.91 13.29 6.51
CA LEU A 334 28.54 14.57 6.17
C LEU A 334 28.39 15.59 7.30
N ASP A 335 27.20 15.66 7.92
CA ASP A 335 26.90 16.59 8.99
C ASP A 335 25.69 16.13 9.82
N ILE A 336 25.46 16.75 10.98
CA ILE A 336 24.24 16.58 11.78
C ILE A 336 23.61 17.96 12.00
N VAL A 337 22.46 18.16 11.36
CA VAL A 337 21.66 19.38 11.50
C VAL A 337 20.54 19.18 12.51
N VAL A 338 20.08 20.26 13.14
CA VAL A 338 19.00 20.20 14.14
C VAL A 338 17.75 20.86 13.60
N GLU A 339 16.66 20.10 13.58
CA GLU A 339 15.33 20.62 13.26
C GLU A 339 14.59 21.01 14.53
N VAL A 340 13.90 22.15 14.49
CA VAL A 340 13.04 22.62 15.60
C VAL A 340 11.60 22.25 15.27
N GLY A 341 11.00 21.42 16.12
CA GLY A 341 9.63 20.96 16.00
C GLY A 341 8.60 22.00 16.44
N ARG A 342 7.32 21.68 16.21
CA ARG A 342 6.17 22.55 16.56
C ARG A 342 6.14 22.98 18.02
N THR A 343 6.47 22.07 18.93
CA THR A 343 6.49 22.28 20.39
C THR A 343 7.87 22.71 20.90
N GLY A 344 8.76 23.13 20.00
CA GLY A 344 10.13 23.52 20.34
C GLY A 344 11.09 22.36 20.52
N VAL A 345 10.68 21.10 20.37
CA VAL A 345 11.60 19.93 20.42
C VAL A 345 12.71 20.07 19.37
N LEU A 346 13.98 19.92 19.78
CA LEU A 346 15.14 19.86 18.89
C LEU A 346 15.42 18.40 18.51
N THR A 347 15.32 18.10 17.22
CA THR A 347 15.55 16.75 16.68
C THR A 347 16.78 16.75 15.78
N PRO A 348 17.82 15.95 16.08
CA PRO A 348 18.98 15.84 15.22
C PRO A 348 18.67 14.99 13.98
N ARG A 349 19.20 15.43 12.84
CA ARG A 349 19.03 14.79 11.54
C ARG A 349 20.38 14.66 10.85
N ALA A 350 20.67 13.47 10.38
CA ALA A 350 21.86 13.19 9.59
C ALA A 350 21.74 13.82 8.20
N VAL A 351 22.79 14.51 7.78
CA VAL A 351 23.05 14.87 6.38
C VAL A 351 24.02 13.83 5.83
N LEU A 352 23.58 13.12 4.81
CA LEU A 352 24.29 11.96 4.28
C LEU A 352 24.82 12.25 2.88
N GLU A 353 25.94 11.63 2.55
CA GLU A 353 26.34 11.49 1.15
C GLU A 353 25.24 10.70 0.42
N PRO A 354 24.71 11.23 -0.71
CA PRO A 354 23.55 10.63 -1.38
C PRO A 354 23.77 9.16 -1.72
N VAL A 355 22.90 8.29 -1.21
CA VAL A 355 22.99 6.84 -1.43
C VAL A 355 21.65 6.31 -1.93
N PHE A 356 21.66 5.44 -2.94
CA PHE A 356 20.43 4.81 -3.43
C PHE A 356 20.06 3.63 -2.52
N LEU A 357 18.86 3.66 -1.92
CA LEU A 357 18.39 2.66 -0.98
C LEU A 357 16.87 2.48 -1.07
N ALA A 358 16.40 1.24 -1.24
CA ALA A 358 14.97 0.92 -1.37
C ALA A 358 14.25 1.82 -2.40
N GLY A 359 14.80 1.91 -3.62
CA GLY A 359 14.18 2.62 -4.75
C GLY A 359 14.22 4.15 -4.70
N ALA A 360 14.88 4.78 -3.71
CA ALA A 360 15.09 6.23 -3.71
C ALA A 360 16.49 6.64 -3.25
N THR A 361 16.93 7.81 -3.68
CA THR A 361 18.17 8.43 -3.19
C THR A 361 17.94 9.05 -1.82
N ILE A 362 18.67 8.57 -0.83
CA ILE A 362 18.62 9.04 0.56
C ILE A 362 19.80 9.98 0.80
N SER A 363 19.48 11.22 1.17
CA SER A 363 20.45 12.25 1.55
C SER A 363 20.27 12.74 2.99
N SER A 364 19.23 12.26 3.69
CA SER A 364 19.01 12.55 5.10
C SER A 364 18.34 11.40 5.83
N ALA A 365 18.62 11.28 7.12
CA ALA A 365 18.05 10.24 7.98
C ALA A 365 17.86 10.74 9.41
N THR A 366 16.91 10.16 10.15
CA THR A 366 16.71 10.50 11.57
C THR A 366 17.82 9.90 12.44
N LEU A 367 18.21 10.66 13.47
CA LEU A 367 19.10 10.23 14.55
C LEU A 367 18.37 10.18 15.91
N HIS A 368 17.04 10.35 15.92
CA HIS A 368 16.17 10.38 17.10
C HIS A 368 16.47 11.52 18.09
N ASN A 369 17.55 11.45 18.84
CA ASN A 369 17.92 12.41 19.89
C ASN A 369 19.43 12.35 20.18
N GLU A 370 19.93 13.24 21.05
CA GLU A 370 21.37 13.27 21.41
C GLU A 370 21.81 11.98 22.10
N ASP A 371 20.99 11.43 23.00
CA ASP A 371 21.34 10.21 23.75
C ASP A 371 21.58 9.02 22.81
N TYR A 372 20.75 8.86 21.76
CA TYR A 372 20.93 7.84 20.73
C TYR A 372 22.26 8.01 19.97
N ILE A 373 22.63 9.25 19.64
CA ILE A 373 23.91 9.57 18.98
C ILE A 373 25.09 9.19 19.90
N ILE A 374 24.98 9.48 21.19
CA ILE A 374 26.00 9.16 22.19
C ILE A 374 26.12 7.66 22.40
N GLU A 375 25.00 6.97 22.63
CA GLU A 375 24.94 5.53 22.89
C GLU A 375 25.51 4.72 21.74
N LYS A 376 25.19 5.12 20.50
CA LYS A 376 25.71 4.48 19.28
C LYS A 376 27.11 4.97 18.87
N ASP A 377 27.66 5.95 19.58
CA ASP A 377 28.93 6.63 19.28
C ASP A 377 29.00 7.12 17.83
N ILE A 378 27.94 7.77 17.34
CA ILE A 378 27.87 8.30 15.96
C ILE A 378 28.62 9.64 15.89
N ARG A 379 29.52 9.78 14.92
CA ARG A 379 30.37 10.97 14.74
C ARG A 379 30.28 11.51 13.32
N ILE A 380 30.36 12.83 13.17
CA ILE A 380 30.40 13.46 11.85
C ILE A 380 31.66 12.99 11.12
N GLY A 381 31.50 12.51 9.89
CA GLY A 381 32.54 11.89 9.07
C GLY A 381 32.49 10.37 9.03
N ASP A 382 31.76 9.72 9.94
CA ASP A 382 31.63 8.25 9.98
C ASP A 382 31.04 7.70 8.67
N MET A 383 31.49 6.50 8.29
CA MET A 383 30.69 5.64 7.43
C MET A 383 29.57 5.04 8.30
N VAL A 384 28.32 5.33 7.97
CA VAL A 384 27.15 4.94 8.75
C VAL A 384 26.27 3.98 7.99
N ILE A 385 25.70 3.03 8.72
CA ILE A 385 24.70 2.11 8.20
C ILE A 385 23.35 2.82 8.25
N VAL A 386 22.76 3.04 7.09
CA VAL A 386 21.45 3.67 6.92
C VAL A 386 20.47 2.61 6.48
N ARG A 387 19.31 2.58 7.13
CA ARG A 387 18.24 1.64 6.84
C ARG A 387 16.99 2.38 6.39
N ARG A 388 16.28 1.80 5.44
CA ARG A 388 14.96 2.28 5.03
C ARG A 388 13.98 1.13 4.85
N ALA A 389 12.91 1.13 5.62
CA ALA A 389 11.84 0.13 5.52
C ALA A 389 10.71 0.66 4.62
N GLY A 390 10.62 0.19 3.39
CA GLY A 390 9.61 0.66 2.42
C GLY A 390 9.63 2.19 2.26
N GLU A 391 8.47 2.82 2.42
CA GLU A 391 8.32 4.29 2.30
C GLU A 391 8.49 5.05 3.63
N VAL A 392 8.99 4.39 4.68
CA VAL A 392 9.20 4.99 6.02
C VAL A 392 10.44 5.90 6.06
N ILE A 393 10.47 6.84 7.01
CA ILE A 393 11.57 7.77 7.28
C ILE A 393 12.90 6.99 7.43
N PRO A 394 13.94 7.32 6.64
CA PRO A 394 15.25 6.68 6.75
C PRO A 394 15.89 6.92 8.12
N GLN A 395 16.60 5.93 8.65
CA GLN A 395 17.22 5.97 9.97
C GLN A 395 18.70 5.54 9.89
N VAL A 396 19.56 6.22 10.66
CA VAL A 396 20.93 5.76 10.91
C VAL A 396 20.92 4.72 12.04
N LEU A 397 21.46 3.53 11.79
CA LEU A 397 21.57 2.46 12.79
C LEU A 397 22.81 2.60 13.67
N GLY A 398 23.91 3.07 13.10
CA GLY A 398 25.18 3.23 13.80
C GLY A 398 26.35 3.35 12.82
N PRO A 399 27.56 3.62 13.34
CA PRO A 399 28.77 3.73 12.55
C PRO A 399 29.38 2.36 12.25
N VAL A 400 30.07 2.27 11.10
CA VAL A 400 31.00 1.17 10.79
C VAL A 400 32.36 1.57 11.37
N LYS A 401 32.60 1.18 12.63
CA LYS A 401 33.73 1.69 13.43
C LYS A 401 35.09 1.32 12.83
N GLU A 402 35.15 0.22 12.10
CA GLU A 402 36.34 -0.32 11.45
C GLU A 402 36.82 0.58 10.30
N LEU A 403 35.93 1.39 9.72
CA LEU A 403 36.24 2.31 8.62
C LEU A 403 36.63 3.71 9.09
N ARG A 404 36.81 3.90 10.39
CA ARG A 404 37.21 5.19 10.95
C ARG A 404 38.65 5.55 10.59
N THR A 405 38.84 6.79 10.20
CA THR A 405 40.15 7.37 9.91
C THR A 405 40.74 8.13 11.10
N GLY A 406 39.96 8.32 12.18
CA GLY A 406 40.35 9.08 13.37
C GLY A 406 40.17 10.60 13.22
N GLN A 407 39.58 11.06 12.11
CA GLN A 407 39.30 12.48 11.85
C GLN A 407 37.85 12.86 12.18
N GLU A 408 37.05 11.90 12.63
CA GLU A 408 35.62 12.08 12.89
C GLU A 408 35.36 12.96 14.10
N LYS A 409 34.33 13.79 14.02
CA LYS A 409 34.01 14.78 15.04
C LYS A 409 32.85 14.32 15.91
N VAL A 410 33.06 14.33 17.21
CA VAL A 410 31.99 14.09 18.19
C VAL A 410 30.96 15.21 18.09
N TRP A 411 29.69 14.84 17.97
CA TRP A 411 28.58 15.78 17.94
C TRP A 411 27.91 15.89 19.32
N ARG A 412 27.42 17.10 19.61
CA ARG A 412 26.62 17.44 20.79
C ARG A 412 25.51 18.39 20.37
N MET A 413 24.40 18.33 21.09
CA MET A 413 23.29 19.26 20.89
C MET A 413 23.80 20.70 21.09
N PRO A 414 23.46 21.63 20.18
CA PRO A 414 23.82 23.03 20.36
C PRO A 414 23.16 23.60 21.61
N LYS A 415 23.89 24.47 22.32
CA LYS A 415 23.40 25.16 23.52
C LYS A 415 22.36 26.23 23.21
N THR A 416 22.27 26.65 21.96
CA THR A 416 21.33 27.66 21.47
C THR A 416 20.51 27.11 20.30
N CYS A 417 19.28 27.60 20.18
CA CYS A 417 18.36 27.18 19.15
C CYS A 417 18.87 27.65 17.77
N PRO A 418 19.00 26.75 16.77
CA PRO A 418 19.49 27.13 15.44
C PRO A 418 18.54 28.06 14.69
N SER A 419 17.28 28.19 15.12
CA SER A 419 16.30 29.08 14.48
C SER A 419 16.24 30.47 15.10
N CYS A 420 16.30 30.61 16.43
CA CYS A 420 16.07 31.89 17.10
C CYS A 420 17.24 32.35 17.99
N GLY A 421 18.29 31.54 18.14
CA GLY A 421 19.47 31.88 18.95
C GLY A 421 19.29 31.76 20.47
N GLU A 422 18.06 31.58 20.96
CA GLU A 422 17.77 31.47 22.40
C GLU A 422 18.35 30.18 23.02
N PRO A 423 18.63 30.16 24.35
CA PRO A 423 19.12 28.98 25.04
C PRO A 423 18.19 27.76 24.87
N VAL A 424 18.80 26.59 24.76
CA VAL A 424 18.10 25.30 24.69
C VAL A 424 18.06 24.69 26.08
N VAL A 425 16.90 24.15 26.46
CA VAL A 425 16.67 23.54 27.77
C VAL A 425 16.44 22.03 27.60
N ARG A 426 16.98 21.24 28.52
CA ARG A 426 16.65 19.83 28.69
C ARG A 426 16.09 19.63 30.09
N TYR A 427 14.85 19.19 30.20
CA TYR A 427 14.23 18.98 31.51
C TYR A 427 14.76 17.71 32.18
N PRO A 428 14.86 17.69 33.52
CA PRO A 428 15.25 16.50 34.27
C PRO A 428 14.33 15.31 33.94
N GLY A 429 14.92 14.18 33.57
CA GLY A 429 14.18 12.95 33.23
C GLY A 429 13.74 12.85 31.76
N GLU A 430 13.92 13.91 30.96
CA GLU A 430 13.59 13.88 29.53
C GLU A 430 14.80 13.64 28.63
N VAL A 431 14.56 12.98 27.48
CA VAL A 431 15.56 12.74 26.43
C VAL A 431 15.63 13.87 25.40
N ALA A 432 14.57 14.68 25.31
CA ALA A 432 14.45 15.73 24.33
C ALA A 432 15.01 17.06 24.84
N TYR A 433 15.54 17.85 23.91
CA TYR A 433 15.91 19.24 24.13
C TYR A 433 14.84 20.16 23.54
N TYR A 434 14.64 21.33 24.14
CA TYR A 434 13.56 22.25 23.78
C TYR A 434 14.06 23.68 23.59
N CYS A 435 13.48 24.34 22.60
CA CYS A 435 13.44 25.79 22.49
C CYS A 435 12.17 26.29 23.18
N GLU A 436 12.31 26.97 24.31
CA GLU A 436 11.15 27.51 25.06
C GLU A 436 10.62 28.82 24.48
N ASN A 437 11.35 29.43 23.53
CA ASN A 437 10.95 30.68 22.92
C ASN A 437 9.68 30.49 22.07
N THR A 438 8.54 30.96 22.58
CA THR A 438 7.25 30.91 21.89
C THR A 438 7.26 31.71 20.59
N ALA A 439 8.10 32.74 20.48
CA ALA A 439 8.31 33.55 19.29
C ALA A 439 9.34 32.94 18.31
N CYS A 440 9.80 31.71 18.54
CA CYS A 440 10.75 31.03 17.65
C CYS A 440 10.17 30.89 16.21
N PRO A 441 10.86 31.41 15.18
CA PRO A 441 10.36 31.38 13.81
C PRO A 441 10.07 29.97 13.28
N ALA A 442 10.94 29.00 13.59
CA ALA A 442 10.72 27.61 13.18
C ALA A 442 9.47 27.01 13.85
N GLN A 443 9.21 27.32 15.12
CA GLN A 443 7.99 26.86 15.78
C GLN A 443 6.74 27.47 15.14
N LEU A 444 6.77 28.76 14.80
CA LEU A 444 5.66 29.42 14.09
C LEU A 444 5.36 28.70 12.78
N VAL A 445 6.37 28.46 11.92
CA VAL A 445 6.17 27.74 10.65
C VAL A 445 5.54 26.36 10.88
N ARG A 446 6.07 25.59 11.84
CA ARG A 446 5.55 24.24 12.15
C ARG A 446 4.15 24.26 12.75
N ARG A 447 3.80 25.27 13.55
CA ARG A 447 2.44 25.44 14.05
C ARG A 447 1.49 25.78 12.91
N VAL A 448 1.90 26.62 11.95
CA VAL A 448 1.07 27.00 10.79
C VAL A 448 0.85 25.80 9.88
N GLU A 449 1.92 25.04 9.61
CA GLU A 449 1.86 23.79 8.87
C GLU A 449 0.87 22.80 9.52
N TYR A 450 0.96 22.62 10.84
CA TYR A 450 0.03 21.76 11.56
C TYR A 450 -1.41 22.29 11.54
N PHE A 451 -1.61 23.60 11.75
CA PHE A 451 -2.94 24.22 11.74
C PHE A 451 -3.65 24.01 10.40
N ALA A 452 -2.92 24.14 9.30
CA ALA A 452 -3.44 23.89 7.95
C ALA A 452 -3.63 22.40 7.63
N SER A 453 -3.06 21.48 8.40
CA SER A 453 -3.09 20.05 8.09
C SER A 453 -4.48 19.43 8.23
N ARG A 454 -4.69 18.29 7.55
CA ARG A 454 -5.92 17.49 7.55
C ARG A 454 -6.47 17.15 8.96
N PRO A 455 -5.66 16.80 9.98
CA PRO A 455 -6.18 16.56 11.33
C PRO A 455 -6.53 17.83 12.13
N ALA A 456 -6.26 19.03 11.61
CA ALA A 456 -6.59 20.30 12.25
C ALA A 456 -7.69 21.05 11.48
N MET A 457 -7.36 22.10 10.72
CA MET A 457 -8.34 22.90 9.98
C MET A 457 -8.55 22.44 8.53
N ASP A 458 -7.79 21.46 8.06
CA ASP A 458 -7.90 20.87 6.71
C ASP A 458 -7.92 21.90 5.57
N ILE A 459 -6.93 22.80 5.57
CA ILE A 459 -6.81 23.86 4.57
C ILE A 459 -6.08 23.30 3.34
N GLU A 460 -6.87 22.78 2.40
CA GLU A 460 -6.36 22.22 1.15
C GLU A 460 -5.48 23.23 0.37
N GLY A 461 -4.40 22.73 -0.22
CA GLY A 461 -3.43 23.55 -0.99
C GLY A 461 -2.41 24.32 -0.13
N PHE A 462 -2.56 24.35 1.19
CA PHE A 462 -1.64 25.05 2.09
C PHE A 462 -0.58 24.10 2.67
N GLY A 463 0.53 23.92 1.93
CA GLY A 463 1.61 23.01 2.31
C GLY A 463 2.76 23.65 3.11
N PRO A 464 3.79 22.86 3.47
CA PRO A 464 4.94 23.32 4.25
C PRO A 464 5.72 24.46 3.58
N LYS A 465 5.76 24.48 2.24
CA LYS A 465 6.40 25.55 1.46
C LYS A 465 5.65 26.87 1.59
N GLN A 466 4.32 26.85 1.52
CA GLN A 466 3.47 28.03 1.69
C GLN A 466 3.56 28.56 3.12
N ALA A 467 3.48 27.67 4.12
CA ALA A 467 3.66 28.03 5.53
C ALA A 467 4.98 28.75 5.77
N LYS A 468 6.09 28.16 5.30
CA LYS A 468 7.42 28.76 5.40
C LYS A 468 7.48 30.13 4.71
N LEU A 469 7.04 30.23 3.45
CA LEU A 469 7.08 31.47 2.68
C LEU A 469 6.25 32.59 3.34
N PHE A 470 5.05 32.29 3.82
CA PHE A 470 4.14 33.31 4.38
C PHE A 470 4.62 33.81 5.74
N CYS A 471 5.20 32.93 6.56
CA CYS A 471 5.85 33.33 7.80
C CYS A 471 7.12 34.16 7.52
N GLU A 472 7.97 33.74 6.58
CA GLU A 472 9.20 34.48 6.21
C GLU A 472 8.90 35.87 5.63
N LYS A 473 7.80 36.01 4.87
CA LYS A 473 7.32 37.31 4.36
C LYS A 473 6.60 38.15 5.42
N GLY A 474 6.36 37.61 6.62
CA GLY A 474 5.66 38.29 7.71
C GLY A 474 4.16 38.46 7.49
N PHE A 475 3.57 37.71 6.55
CA PHE A 475 2.12 37.69 6.32
C PHE A 475 1.39 36.92 7.43
N ILE A 476 2.05 35.93 8.03
CA ILE A 476 1.56 35.20 9.20
C ILE A 476 2.58 35.40 10.33
N LYS A 477 2.10 35.89 11.48
CA LYS A 477 2.94 36.20 12.66
C LYS A 477 2.58 35.36 13.88
N GLU A 478 1.33 34.90 13.95
CA GLU A 478 0.80 34.08 15.03
C GLU A 478 -0.38 33.25 14.52
N ILE A 479 -0.81 32.28 15.33
CA ILE A 479 -1.99 31.45 15.06
C ILE A 479 -2.97 31.73 16.17
N ALA A 480 -3.67 32.86 16.03
CA ALA A 480 -4.70 33.39 16.92
C ALA A 480 -4.28 33.64 18.39
#